data_AF-A0A239R526-F1
#
_entry.id   AF-A0A239R526-F1
#
_cell.length_a   1.000
_cell.length_b   1.000
_cell.length_c   1.000
_cell.angle_alpha   90.00
_cell.angle_beta   90.00
_cell.angle_gamma   90.00
#
_symmetry.space_group_name_H-M   'P 1'
#
loop_
_entity.id
_entity.type
_entity.pdbx_description
1 polymer ?
#
loop_
_entity_poly.entity_id
_entity_poly.type
_entity_poly.pdbx_seq_one_letter_code
_entity_poly.pdbx_strand_id
1 'polypeptide(L)'
;MWHKNNKFMRIISGLLVICLLFSYFSGTEVEAKSKPPKFNAAMTDKNMLKLVKAYDSDAYYILSKTKKKGDSFAVWLSSGSNLADAADVTVHEQFHSYTHSFGKFSWSGGFSDKYYIGNKKNVYVSYTDVFKTEVATRKIPSEYRTFRYSTYVSEGAKASSNMYGVYGLLNEFTAYYWGMHVDYSLYPYYKANEGEASWYNFESNYSNNKDAYAEFYYWTLVYLEYARVHKKKVYKAIMKNKNYIKTFNKIQTDYVKLMKKYEKKLDIIYNENYGYSYTSSRGEYGTYNVLMGQINSSKYKKVRNDIKKYAKKYK
;
A
#
# COMPACT_ATOMS: atom_id res chain seq x y z
N MET A 1 56.33 40.10 -34.37
CA MET A 1 55.72 38.75 -34.22
C MET A 1 55.86 38.37 -32.75
N TRP A 2 54.84 38.51 -31.89
CA TRP A 2 53.80 37.50 -31.74
C TRP A 2 52.65 38.11 -30.91
N HIS A 3 51.70 38.75 -31.61
CA HIS A 3 50.35 38.94 -31.09
C HIS A 3 49.55 37.74 -31.56
N LYS A 4 49.32 36.75 -30.70
CA LYS A 4 48.23 35.76 -30.82
C LYS A 4 48.18 34.89 -29.57
N ASN A 5 46.96 34.74 -29.04
CA ASN A 5 46.47 33.67 -28.15
C ASN A 5 45.91 34.05 -26.76
N ASN A 6 45.48 35.30 -26.56
CA ASN A 6 44.58 35.63 -25.43
C ASN A 6 43.11 35.14 -25.62
N LYS A 7 42.75 34.56 -26.77
CA LYS A 7 41.40 33.97 -26.98
C LYS A 7 41.31 32.50 -26.58
N PHE A 8 42.41 31.74 -26.58
CA PHE A 8 42.38 30.31 -26.25
C PHE A 8 42.31 30.05 -24.73
N MET A 9 43.02 30.85 -23.94
CA MET A 9 42.95 30.82 -22.47
C MET A 9 41.54 31.15 -21.94
N ARG A 10 40.83 32.11 -22.56
CA ARG A 10 39.46 32.48 -22.14
C ARG A 10 38.41 31.41 -22.43
N ILE A 11 38.61 30.56 -23.44
CA ILE A 11 37.70 29.44 -23.76
C ILE A 11 37.91 28.28 -22.79
N ILE A 12 39.16 28.02 -22.37
CA ILE A 12 39.47 26.99 -21.36
C ILE A 12 38.98 27.41 -19.97
N SER A 13 39.08 28.70 -19.61
CA SER A 13 38.51 29.21 -18.35
C SER A 13 36.97 29.19 -18.34
N GLY A 14 36.32 29.40 -19.49
CA GLY A 14 34.85 29.30 -19.61
C GLY A 14 34.31 27.87 -19.53
N LEU A 15 35.03 26.90 -20.09
CA LEU A 15 34.67 25.47 -20.03
C LEU A 15 34.91 24.86 -18.65
N LEU A 16 35.94 25.28 -17.91
CA LEU A 16 36.17 24.83 -16.52
C LEU A 16 35.10 25.33 -15.55
N VAL A 17 34.57 26.55 -15.75
CA VAL A 17 33.46 27.08 -14.94
C VAL A 17 32.13 26.38 -15.27
N ILE A 18 31.91 25.95 -16.52
CA ILE A 18 30.72 25.17 -16.88
C ILE A 18 30.80 23.72 -16.36
N CYS A 19 31.97 23.09 -16.35
CA CYS A 19 32.15 21.76 -15.74
C CYS A 19 32.04 21.78 -14.19
N LEU A 20 32.37 22.90 -13.54
CA LEU A 20 32.18 23.08 -12.09
C LEU A 20 30.74 23.45 -11.70
N LEU A 21 29.94 23.99 -12.64
CA LEU A 21 28.52 24.26 -12.42
C LEU A 21 27.62 23.05 -12.73
N PHE A 22 28.04 22.14 -13.61
CA PHE A 22 27.32 20.87 -13.86
C PHE A 22 27.60 19.77 -12.83
N SER A 23 28.60 19.95 -11.96
CA SER A 23 28.85 19.05 -10.82
C SER A 23 28.05 19.43 -9.56
N TYR A 24 27.25 20.50 -9.60
CA TYR A 24 26.43 20.97 -8.48
C TYR A 24 24.94 20.62 -8.57
N PHE A 25 24.49 19.90 -9.61
CA PHE A 25 23.09 19.46 -9.76
C PHE A 25 22.94 17.97 -10.09
N SER A 26 23.84 17.14 -9.58
CA SER A 26 23.69 15.68 -9.55
C SER A 26 24.02 15.12 -8.17
N GLY A 27 23.60 15.83 -7.12
CA GLY A 27 23.49 15.29 -5.79
C GLY A 27 22.06 15.48 -5.31
N THR A 28 21.19 14.50 -5.51
CA THR A 28 20.25 14.24 -4.43
C THR A 28 21.16 13.96 -3.24
N GLU A 29 21.21 14.88 -2.27
CA GLU A 29 21.74 14.56 -0.95
C GLU A 29 21.07 13.25 -0.55
N VAL A 30 21.84 12.16 -0.64
CA VAL A 30 21.50 10.92 0.03
C VAL A 30 21.64 11.32 1.48
N GLU A 31 20.55 11.83 2.09
CA GLU A 31 20.44 11.91 3.55
C GLU A 31 20.99 10.58 4.04
N ALA A 32 22.15 10.62 4.71
CA ALA A 32 22.80 9.43 5.20
C ALA A 32 21.74 8.64 5.96
N LYS A 33 21.32 7.48 5.40
CA LYS A 33 20.22 6.69 5.93
C LYS A 33 20.50 6.52 7.42
N SER A 34 19.64 7.09 8.26
CA SER A 34 19.82 7.05 9.71
C SER A 34 20.11 5.61 10.11
N LYS A 35 21.18 5.37 10.87
CA LYS A 35 21.55 4.01 11.28
C LYS A 35 20.31 3.32 11.88
N PRO A 36 19.85 2.20 11.29
CA PRO A 36 18.63 1.55 11.76
C PRO A 36 18.84 1.04 13.20
N PRO A 37 17.75 0.86 13.97
CA PRO A 37 17.85 0.23 15.27
C PRO A 37 18.40 -1.20 15.15
N LYS A 38 19.08 -1.69 16.20
CA LYS A 38 19.45 -3.11 16.32
C LYS A 38 18.19 -3.98 16.26
N PHE A 39 18.32 -5.23 15.84
CA PHE A 39 17.21 -6.17 15.72
C PHE A 39 16.44 -6.36 17.04
N ASN A 40 17.16 -6.52 18.14
CA ASN A 40 16.63 -6.62 19.50
C ASN A 40 16.33 -5.27 20.18
N ALA A 41 16.25 -4.17 19.43
CA ALA A 41 15.96 -2.86 20.02
C ALA A 41 14.55 -2.83 20.64
N ALA A 42 14.41 -2.06 21.72
CA ALA A 42 13.11 -1.89 22.39
C ALA A 42 12.00 -1.44 21.42
N MET A 43 10.85 -2.11 21.52
CA MET A 43 9.67 -1.83 20.71
C MET A 43 9.01 -0.52 21.16
N THR A 44 9.46 0.60 20.58
CA THR A 44 8.98 1.95 20.89
C THR A 44 8.67 2.71 19.61
N ASP A 45 7.74 3.68 19.69
CA ASP A 45 7.41 4.58 18.56
C ASP A 45 8.66 5.22 17.94
N LYS A 46 9.62 5.63 18.80
CA LYS A 46 10.89 6.24 18.38
C LYS A 46 11.73 5.28 17.55
N ASN A 47 11.85 4.02 17.97
CA ASN A 47 12.65 3.04 17.24
C ASN A 47 11.93 2.57 15.97
N MET A 48 10.60 2.44 15.98
CA MET A 48 9.81 2.17 14.78
C MET A 48 10.01 3.28 13.74
N LEU A 49 9.91 4.56 14.13
CA LEU A 49 10.19 5.68 13.23
C LEU A 49 11.62 5.67 12.66
N LYS A 50 12.62 5.32 13.47
CA LYS A 50 14.00 5.17 12.99
C LYS A 50 14.14 4.03 11.98
N LEU A 51 13.50 2.89 12.24
CA LEU A 51 13.52 1.75 11.33
C LEU A 51 12.92 2.12 9.98
N VAL A 52 11.68 2.62 9.96
CA VAL A 52 11.04 2.98 8.69
C VAL A 52 11.74 4.14 8.00
N LYS A 53 12.32 5.12 8.73
CA LYS A 53 13.11 6.19 8.10
C LYS A 53 14.29 5.65 7.29
N ALA A 54 14.92 4.57 7.74
CA ALA A 54 16.07 3.97 7.07
C ALA A 54 15.70 3.18 5.80
N TYR A 55 14.50 2.59 5.76
CA TYR A 55 14.12 1.60 4.74
C TYR A 55 12.92 2.00 3.87
N ASP A 56 11.96 2.75 4.40
CA ASP A 56 10.71 3.11 3.71
C ASP A 56 10.27 4.55 4.03
N SER A 57 10.56 5.46 3.09
CA SER A 57 10.21 6.88 3.21
C SER A 57 8.69 7.15 3.15
N ASP A 58 7.92 6.24 2.55
CA ASP A 58 6.47 6.34 2.45
C ASP A 58 5.82 5.92 3.78
N ALA A 59 6.25 4.80 4.37
CA ALA A 59 5.85 4.39 5.71
C ALA A 59 6.27 5.43 6.76
N TYR A 60 7.49 5.95 6.69
CA TYR A 60 7.94 7.04 7.56
C TYR A 60 7.06 8.29 7.42
N TYR A 61 6.61 8.63 6.22
CA TYR A 61 5.70 9.75 6.02
C TYR A 61 4.36 9.52 6.74
N ILE A 62 3.76 8.33 6.61
CA ILE A 62 2.50 7.98 7.28
C ILE A 62 2.68 8.06 8.80
N LEU A 63 3.64 7.30 9.35
CA LEU A 63 3.88 7.21 10.79
C LEU A 63 4.26 8.56 11.41
N SER A 64 5.15 9.32 10.75
CA SER A 64 5.56 10.63 11.29
C SER A 64 4.41 11.64 11.31
N LYS A 65 3.43 11.52 10.41
CA LYS A 65 2.26 12.41 10.37
C LYS A 65 1.26 12.07 11.45
N THR A 66 0.94 10.79 11.66
CA THR A 66 0.05 10.36 12.75
C THR A 66 0.69 10.62 14.10
N LYS A 67 1.99 10.34 14.26
CA LYS A 67 2.72 10.64 15.50
C LYS A 67 2.67 12.13 15.87
N LYS A 68 2.82 13.02 14.89
CA LYS A 68 2.72 14.48 15.10
C LYS A 68 1.32 14.94 15.54
N LYS A 69 0.28 14.13 15.29
CA LYS A 69 -1.08 14.39 15.78
C LYS A 69 -1.34 13.85 17.19
N GLY A 70 -0.39 13.14 17.79
CA GLY A 70 -0.50 12.58 19.14
C GLY A 70 -0.72 11.07 19.18
N ASP A 71 -0.82 10.40 18.02
CA ASP A 71 -1.01 8.95 18.00
C ASP A 71 0.18 8.21 18.63
N SER A 72 -0.08 7.03 19.18
CA SER A 72 0.95 6.10 19.63
C SER A 72 0.85 4.78 18.86
N PHE A 73 2.00 4.15 18.64
CA PHE A 73 2.08 2.87 17.95
C PHE A 73 2.13 1.70 18.94
N ALA A 74 2.22 1.97 20.25
CA ALA A 74 2.49 0.97 21.28
C ALA A 74 1.59 -0.27 21.21
N VAL A 75 0.29 -0.10 20.97
CA VAL A 75 -0.67 -1.20 20.82
C VAL A 75 -0.37 -2.08 19.61
N TRP A 76 0.13 -1.48 18.53
CA TRP A 76 0.44 -2.20 17.29
C TRP A 76 1.81 -2.85 17.33
N LEU A 77 2.73 -2.31 18.14
CA LEU A 77 4.05 -2.90 18.34
C LEU A 77 4.00 -4.27 19.00
N SER A 78 2.97 -4.57 19.80
CA SER A 78 2.80 -5.91 20.40
C SER A 78 2.31 -6.98 19.42
N SER A 79 2.09 -6.64 18.14
CA SER A 79 1.73 -7.62 17.09
C SER A 79 2.92 -8.46 16.61
N GLY A 80 4.15 -8.03 16.90
CA GLY A 80 5.38 -8.69 16.49
C GLY A 80 6.33 -8.96 17.66
N SER A 81 7.33 -9.82 17.43
CA SER A 81 8.37 -10.10 18.43
C SER A 81 9.51 -9.08 18.40
N ASN A 82 9.60 -8.30 17.31
CA ASN A 82 10.56 -7.22 17.13
C ASN A 82 9.95 -6.11 16.25
N LEU A 83 10.70 -5.02 16.05
CA LEU A 83 10.25 -3.86 15.28
C LEU A 83 9.93 -4.20 13.80
N ALA A 84 10.64 -5.13 13.17
CA ALA A 84 10.41 -5.49 11.78
C ALA A 84 9.14 -6.34 11.64
N ASP A 85 8.92 -7.29 12.54
CA ASP A 85 7.69 -8.11 12.57
C ASP A 85 6.44 -7.25 12.74
N ALA A 86 6.51 -6.24 13.62
CA ALA A 86 5.37 -5.38 13.93
C ALA A 86 5.12 -4.28 12.88
N ALA A 87 6.02 -4.09 11.91
CA ALA A 87 5.98 -2.96 10.99
C ALA A 87 4.75 -2.99 10.07
N ASP A 88 4.40 -4.16 9.53
CA ASP A 88 3.24 -4.37 8.67
C ASP A 88 1.95 -3.87 9.35
N VAL A 89 1.61 -4.46 10.50
CA VAL A 89 0.43 -4.11 11.30
C VAL A 89 0.49 -2.65 11.75
N THR A 90 1.64 -2.17 12.20
CA THR A 90 1.78 -0.77 12.66
C THR A 90 1.47 0.21 11.53
N VAL A 91 2.00 0.00 10.33
CA VAL A 91 1.74 0.89 9.20
C VAL A 91 0.30 0.75 8.70
N HIS A 92 -0.26 -0.47 8.69
CA HIS A 92 -1.65 -0.73 8.38
C HIS A 92 -2.60 0.09 9.27
N GLU A 93 -2.48 -0.03 10.59
CA GLU A 93 -3.36 0.63 11.55
C GLU A 93 -3.18 2.16 11.55
N GLN A 94 -1.93 2.61 11.40
CA GLN A 94 -1.63 4.03 11.28
C GLN A 94 -2.09 4.61 9.94
N PHE A 95 -2.26 3.81 8.90
CA PHE A 95 -2.85 4.28 7.65
C PHE A 95 -4.34 4.61 7.81
N HIS A 96 -5.10 3.83 8.59
CA HIS A 96 -6.48 4.18 8.95
C HIS A 96 -6.54 5.53 9.66
N SER A 97 -5.69 5.69 10.68
CA SER A 97 -5.56 6.93 11.46
C SER A 97 -5.16 8.11 10.56
N TYR A 98 -4.21 7.92 9.65
CA TYR A 98 -3.81 8.94 8.67
C TYR A 98 -4.99 9.36 7.79
N THR A 99 -5.70 8.37 7.24
CA THR A 99 -6.74 8.60 6.24
C THR A 99 -7.87 9.46 6.81
N HIS A 100 -8.29 9.14 8.03
CA HIS A 100 -9.41 9.79 8.68
C HIS A 100 -9.01 11.12 9.35
N SER A 101 -7.92 11.12 10.11
CA SER A 101 -7.48 12.29 10.88
C SER A 101 -7.04 13.47 10.01
N PHE A 102 -6.69 13.23 8.76
CA PHE A 102 -6.35 14.28 7.79
C PHE A 102 -7.42 14.46 6.71
N GLY A 103 -8.58 13.84 6.87
CA GLY A 103 -9.77 14.11 6.07
C GLY A 103 -10.27 15.55 6.19
N LYS A 104 -11.26 15.89 5.38
CA LYS A 104 -11.90 17.22 5.36
C LYS A 104 -13.40 17.08 5.52
N PHE A 105 -13.95 17.90 6.40
CA PHE A 105 -15.38 18.17 6.46
C PHE A 105 -15.73 19.34 5.53
N SER A 106 -16.86 19.24 4.84
CA SER A 106 -17.48 20.30 4.05
C SER A 106 -18.71 20.81 4.79
N TRP A 107 -18.86 22.13 4.88
CA TRP A 107 -20.01 22.80 5.49
C TRP A 107 -21.37 22.42 4.87
N SER A 108 -21.36 21.88 3.64
CA SER A 108 -22.54 21.29 2.99
C SER A 108 -22.87 19.86 3.44
N GLY A 109 -22.27 19.35 4.53
CA GLY A 109 -22.55 18.04 5.09
C GLY A 109 -21.77 16.88 4.47
N GLY A 110 -20.71 17.16 3.69
CA GLY A 110 -19.89 16.13 3.03
C GLY A 110 -18.58 15.86 3.75
N PHE A 111 -18.18 14.59 3.87
CA PHE A 111 -16.88 14.20 4.39
C PHE A 111 -15.97 13.66 3.27
N SER A 112 -14.67 13.94 3.35
CA SER A 112 -13.66 13.40 2.44
C SER A 112 -12.47 12.85 3.22
N ASP A 113 -12.15 11.58 2.99
CA ASP A 113 -10.94 10.97 3.54
C ASP A 113 -9.70 11.39 2.75
N LYS A 114 -8.55 11.47 3.40
CA LYS A 114 -7.28 11.82 2.75
C LYS A 114 -6.40 10.59 2.56
N TYR A 115 -6.39 10.06 1.34
CA TYR A 115 -5.58 8.89 1.01
C TYR A 115 -4.15 9.29 0.65
N TYR A 116 -3.18 8.68 1.33
CA TYR A 116 -1.78 8.70 0.91
C TYR A 116 -1.58 7.74 -0.27
N ILE A 117 -0.98 8.24 -1.35
CA ILE A 117 -0.78 7.48 -2.60
C ILE A 117 0.70 7.38 -2.99
N GLY A 118 1.61 7.61 -2.05
CA GLY A 118 3.06 7.49 -2.23
C GLY A 118 3.73 8.79 -2.67
N ASN A 119 5.05 8.88 -2.47
CA ASN A 119 5.88 10.02 -2.85
C ASN A 119 5.36 11.37 -2.33
N LYS A 120 4.94 11.43 -1.06
CA LYS A 120 4.36 12.63 -0.41
C LYS A 120 3.05 13.13 -1.05
N LYS A 121 2.45 12.37 -1.98
CA LYS A 121 1.21 12.74 -2.69
C LYS A 121 -0.03 12.20 -1.98
N ASN A 122 -1.10 12.99 -2.03
CA ASN A 122 -2.36 12.71 -1.36
C ASN A 122 -3.55 12.99 -2.28
N VAL A 123 -4.64 12.27 -2.05
CA VAL A 123 -5.92 12.46 -2.75
C VAL A 123 -7.04 12.53 -1.72
N TYR A 124 -7.88 13.57 -1.80
CA TYR A 124 -9.09 13.65 -0.99
C TYR A 124 -10.23 12.92 -1.71
N VAL A 125 -10.76 11.88 -1.10
CA VAL A 125 -11.85 11.07 -1.65
C VAL A 125 -13.14 11.42 -0.91
N SER A 126 -13.98 12.22 -1.56
CA SER A 126 -15.29 12.59 -1.00
C SER A 126 -16.24 11.41 -1.03
N TYR A 127 -17.07 11.32 0.00
CA TYR A 127 -18.07 10.27 0.12
C TYR A 127 -19.28 10.61 -0.77
N THR A 128 -19.81 9.60 -1.44
CA THR A 128 -21.14 9.62 -2.05
C THR A 128 -22.07 8.70 -1.26
N ASP A 129 -23.36 8.70 -1.60
CA ASP A 129 -24.29 7.71 -1.08
C ASP A 129 -23.73 6.28 -1.22
N VAL A 130 -23.85 5.52 -0.15
CA VAL A 130 -23.44 4.11 -0.05
C VAL A 130 -24.51 3.31 0.69
N PHE A 131 -24.36 2.00 0.66
CA PHE A 131 -25.08 1.07 1.53
C PHE A 131 -24.06 0.17 2.23
N LYS A 132 -24.44 -0.53 3.29
CA LYS A 132 -23.53 -1.43 3.98
C LYS A 132 -23.08 -2.58 3.08
N THR A 133 -21.82 -2.98 3.18
CA THR A 133 -21.26 -4.02 2.32
C THR A 133 -21.97 -5.37 2.49
N GLU A 134 -22.43 -5.71 3.71
CA GLU A 134 -23.21 -6.91 4.05
C GLU A 134 -24.41 -7.15 3.13
N VAL A 135 -25.04 -6.08 2.63
CA VAL A 135 -26.20 -6.18 1.72
C VAL A 135 -25.84 -6.90 0.42
N ALA A 136 -24.63 -6.67 -0.09
CA ALA A 136 -24.11 -7.30 -1.30
C ALA A 136 -23.39 -8.62 -0.98
N THR A 137 -22.56 -8.65 0.08
CA THR A 137 -21.69 -9.79 0.40
C THR A 137 -22.40 -10.96 1.04
N ARG A 138 -23.60 -10.79 1.62
CA ARG A 138 -24.44 -11.93 2.07
C ARG A 138 -24.80 -12.91 0.95
N LYS A 139 -24.71 -12.48 -0.31
CA LYS A 139 -24.94 -13.30 -1.50
C LYS A 139 -23.68 -14.04 -1.98
N ILE A 140 -22.54 -13.85 -1.32
CA ILE A 140 -21.32 -14.63 -1.58
C ILE A 140 -21.56 -16.06 -1.06
N PRO A 141 -21.39 -17.09 -1.90
CA PRO A 141 -21.41 -18.50 -1.48
C PRO A 141 -20.39 -18.79 -0.38
N SER A 142 -20.70 -19.73 0.53
CA SER A 142 -19.87 -20.01 1.72
C SER A 142 -18.45 -20.41 1.38
N GLU A 143 -18.23 -21.12 0.28
CA GLU A 143 -16.91 -21.54 -0.22
C GLU A 143 -16.02 -20.37 -0.65
N TYR A 144 -16.59 -19.18 -0.83
CA TYR A 144 -15.85 -17.94 -1.13
C TYR A 144 -15.86 -16.95 0.04
N ARG A 145 -16.37 -17.36 1.22
CA ARG A 145 -16.29 -16.58 2.46
C ARG A 145 -15.02 -16.99 3.18
N THR A 146 -14.01 -16.13 3.09
CA THR A 146 -12.70 -16.35 3.67
C THR A 146 -12.68 -15.98 5.16
N PHE A 147 -11.56 -16.21 5.84
CA PHE A 147 -11.46 -15.99 7.29
C PHE A 147 -11.75 -14.53 7.71
N ARG A 148 -11.44 -13.54 6.85
CA ARG A 148 -11.73 -12.13 7.11
C ARG A 148 -13.20 -11.76 6.87
N TYR A 149 -14.00 -12.63 6.25
CA TYR A 149 -15.38 -12.30 5.87
C TYR A 149 -16.23 -11.86 7.08
N SER A 150 -16.18 -12.63 8.18
CA SER A 150 -16.97 -12.36 9.39
C SER A 150 -16.63 -11.00 9.99
N THR A 151 -15.34 -10.70 10.11
CA THR A 151 -14.84 -9.45 10.70
C THR A 151 -15.16 -8.22 9.87
N TYR A 152 -15.04 -8.31 8.54
CA TYR A 152 -15.01 -7.12 7.70
C TYR A 152 -16.30 -6.83 6.92
N VAL A 153 -17.01 -7.86 6.44
CA VAL A 153 -18.09 -7.64 5.47
C VAL A 153 -19.34 -8.49 5.71
N SER A 154 -19.40 -9.22 6.84
CA SER A 154 -20.57 -10.02 7.20
C SER A 154 -21.67 -9.18 7.87
N GLU A 155 -22.82 -9.80 8.06
CA GLU A 155 -23.94 -9.18 8.76
C GLU A 155 -23.57 -8.80 10.19
N GLY A 156 -23.77 -7.54 10.54
CA GLY A 156 -23.47 -7.02 11.89
C GLY A 156 -21.99 -6.67 12.11
N ALA A 157 -21.11 -6.90 11.14
CA ALA A 157 -19.71 -6.47 11.21
C ALA A 157 -19.62 -4.95 11.40
N LYS A 158 -18.85 -4.51 12.39
CA LYS A 158 -18.67 -3.07 12.70
C LYS A 158 -17.48 -2.42 11.99
N ALA A 159 -16.72 -3.20 11.22
CA ALA A 159 -15.58 -2.71 10.46
C ALA A 159 -15.97 -1.60 9.48
N SER A 160 -15.03 -0.70 9.22
CA SER A 160 -15.22 0.43 8.30
C SER A 160 -15.69 -0.04 6.92
N SER A 161 -15.13 -1.16 6.45
CA SER A 161 -15.48 -1.84 5.20
C SER A 161 -16.91 -2.32 5.11
N ASN A 162 -17.58 -2.61 6.22
CA ASN A 162 -19.02 -2.85 6.21
C ASN A 162 -19.81 -1.54 6.26
N MET A 163 -19.46 -0.66 7.19
CA MET A 163 -20.27 0.51 7.55
C MET A 163 -20.27 1.60 6.47
N TYR A 164 -19.17 1.77 5.75
CA TYR A 164 -18.98 2.84 4.75
C TYR A 164 -18.95 2.34 3.31
N GLY A 165 -19.43 1.12 3.08
CA GLY A 165 -19.53 0.51 1.75
C GLY A 165 -18.19 0.53 1.01
N VAL A 166 -18.22 1.02 -0.23
CA VAL A 166 -17.03 1.05 -1.11
C VAL A 166 -15.88 1.91 -0.56
N TYR A 167 -16.17 2.93 0.25
CA TYR A 167 -15.14 3.80 0.82
C TYR A 167 -14.40 3.14 1.97
N GLY A 168 -15.12 2.39 2.81
CA GLY A 168 -14.51 1.52 3.81
C GLY A 168 -13.68 0.41 3.17
N LEU A 169 -14.19 -0.23 2.11
CA LEU A 169 -13.42 -1.23 1.36
C LEU A 169 -12.11 -0.66 0.77
N LEU A 170 -12.14 0.57 0.24
CA LEU A 170 -10.93 1.25 -0.23
C LEU A 170 -9.96 1.55 0.92
N ASN A 171 -10.47 1.91 2.10
CA ASN A 171 -9.66 2.19 3.27
C ASN A 171 -8.87 0.95 3.71
N GLU A 172 -9.56 -0.19 3.92
CA GLU A 172 -8.93 -1.47 4.24
C GLU A 172 -7.94 -1.93 3.16
N PHE A 173 -8.36 -1.88 1.88
CA PHE A 173 -7.52 -2.31 0.76
C PHE A 173 -6.22 -1.51 0.68
N THR A 174 -6.28 -0.21 0.99
CA THR A 174 -5.10 0.66 0.97
C THR A 174 -4.24 0.50 2.23
N ALA A 175 -4.84 0.23 3.39
CA ALA A 175 -4.12 -0.06 4.63
C ALA A 175 -3.25 -1.32 4.47
N TYR A 176 -3.83 -2.41 3.96
CA TYR A 176 -3.08 -3.64 3.65
C TYR A 176 -1.98 -3.42 2.60
N TYR A 177 -2.22 -2.59 1.58
CA TYR A 177 -1.17 -2.23 0.62
C TYR A 177 0.05 -1.59 1.31
N TRP A 178 -0.17 -0.62 2.21
CA TRP A 178 0.93 0.07 2.88
C TRP A 178 1.62 -0.78 3.94
N GLY A 179 0.88 -1.66 4.61
CA GLY A 179 1.45 -2.69 5.48
C GLY A 179 2.41 -3.61 4.73
N MET A 180 1.97 -4.19 3.61
CA MET A 180 2.84 -5.01 2.75
C MET A 180 4.02 -4.21 2.18
N HIS A 181 3.83 -2.91 1.90
CA HIS A 181 4.88 -2.06 1.34
C HIS A 181 6.04 -1.86 2.30
N VAL A 182 5.77 -1.62 3.59
CA VAL A 182 6.82 -1.47 4.59
C VAL A 182 7.55 -2.78 4.83
N ASP A 183 6.80 -3.88 4.94
CA ASP A 183 7.35 -5.20 5.18
C ASP A 183 8.30 -5.61 4.03
N TYR A 184 7.89 -5.42 2.77
CA TYR A 184 8.76 -5.60 1.60
C TYR A 184 10.04 -4.75 1.67
N SER A 185 9.89 -3.48 2.06
CA SER A 185 10.99 -2.52 2.12
C SER A 185 12.02 -2.88 3.20
N LEU A 186 11.63 -3.67 4.20
CA LEU A 186 12.50 -4.19 5.26
C LEU A 186 13.30 -5.42 4.84
N TYR A 187 13.16 -5.95 3.61
CA TYR A 187 13.99 -7.07 3.12
C TYR A 187 15.50 -6.93 3.45
N PRO A 188 16.16 -5.78 3.20
CA PRO A 188 17.59 -5.66 3.52
C PRO A 188 17.87 -5.63 5.04
N TYR A 189 16.90 -5.24 5.86
CA TYR A 189 17.01 -5.32 7.32
C TYR A 189 16.96 -6.77 7.79
N TYR A 190 16.02 -7.58 7.29
CA TYR A 190 15.99 -9.02 7.55
C TYR A 190 17.30 -9.69 7.13
N LYS A 191 17.78 -9.41 5.91
CA LYS A 191 19.03 -10.01 5.40
C LYS A 191 20.26 -9.62 6.24
N ALA A 192 20.34 -8.38 6.71
CA ALA A 192 21.47 -7.92 7.53
C ALA A 192 21.48 -8.51 8.95
N ASN A 193 20.38 -9.11 9.40
CA ASN A 193 20.23 -9.74 10.71
C ASN A 193 19.88 -11.23 10.57
N GLU A 194 20.34 -11.86 9.49
CA GLU A 194 20.18 -13.30 9.25
C GLU A 194 20.78 -14.09 10.43
N GLY A 195 20.03 -15.06 10.96
CA GLY A 195 20.35 -15.77 12.22
C GLY A 195 19.58 -15.27 13.44
N GLU A 196 19.20 -13.99 13.48
CA GLU A 196 18.25 -13.45 14.46
C GLU A 196 16.84 -13.27 13.85
N ALA A 197 16.80 -12.89 12.57
CA ALA A 197 15.57 -12.65 11.84
C ALA A 197 14.97 -13.93 11.24
N SER A 198 13.67 -14.11 11.42
CA SER A 198 12.94 -15.24 10.84
C SER A 198 12.34 -14.89 9.49
N TRP A 199 12.80 -15.56 8.43
CA TRP A 199 12.18 -15.46 7.10
C TRP A 199 10.72 -15.94 7.07
N TYR A 200 10.30 -16.72 8.08
CA TYR A 200 8.90 -17.15 8.24
C TYR A 200 7.96 -15.95 8.39
N ASN A 201 8.29 -14.95 9.21
CA ASN A 201 7.43 -13.78 9.40
C ASN A 201 7.30 -12.97 8.11
N PHE A 202 8.41 -12.79 7.39
CA PHE A 202 8.44 -12.13 6.08
C PHE A 202 7.55 -12.87 5.05
N GLU A 203 7.63 -14.20 4.96
CA GLU A 203 6.74 -14.99 4.09
C GLU A 203 5.28 -14.95 4.54
N SER A 204 5.03 -15.06 5.85
CA SER A 204 3.69 -15.09 6.43
C SER A 204 2.98 -13.75 6.22
N ASN A 205 3.67 -12.63 6.44
CA ASN A 205 3.16 -11.29 6.15
C ASN A 205 2.81 -11.14 4.67
N TYR A 206 3.68 -11.60 3.77
CA TYR A 206 3.36 -11.61 2.34
C TYR A 206 2.10 -12.41 2.01
N SER A 207 1.99 -13.63 2.53
CA SER A 207 0.85 -14.51 2.25
C SER A 207 -0.45 -13.90 2.78
N ASN A 208 -0.42 -13.38 4.00
CA ASN A 208 -1.53 -12.67 4.64
C ASN A 208 -2.00 -11.46 3.82
N ASN A 209 -1.06 -10.64 3.33
CA ASN A 209 -1.35 -9.45 2.52
C ASN A 209 -1.78 -9.79 1.09
N LYS A 210 -1.25 -10.87 0.50
CA LYS A 210 -1.69 -11.40 -0.80
C LYS A 210 -3.15 -11.84 -0.74
N ASP A 211 -3.54 -12.55 0.32
CA ASP A 211 -4.94 -12.92 0.54
C ASP A 211 -5.83 -11.71 0.76
N ALA A 212 -5.39 -10.74 1.57
CA ALA A 212 -6.12 -9.48 1.78
C ALA A 212 -6.35 -8.73 0.45
N TYR A 213 -5.35 -8.67 -0.43
CA TYR A 213 -5.55 -8.10 -1.77
C TYR A 213 -6.71 -8.77 -2.51
N ALA A 214 -6.76 -10.11 -2.54
CA ALA A 214 -7.80 -10.83 -3.24
C ALA A 214 -9.18 -10.64 -2.59
N GLU A 215 -9.27 -10.68 -1.27
CA GLU A 215 -10.50 -10.50 -0.50
C GLU A 215 -11.12 -9.11 -0.72
N PHE A 216 -10.39 -8.04 -0.43
CA PHE A 216 -10.93 -6.69 -0.54
C PHE A 216 -11.17 -6.27 -1.99
N TYR A 217 -10.37 -6.76 -2.94
CA TYR A 217 -10.67 -6.55 -4.35
C TYR A 217 -11.95 -7.29 -4.76
N TYR A 218 -12.10 -8.55 -4.36
CA TYR A 218 -13.30 -9.34 -4.63
C TYR A 218 -14.55 -8.69 -4.04
N TRP A 219 -14.52 -8.30 -2.77
CA TRP A 219 -15.66 -7.65 -2.10
C TRP A 219 -16.00 -6.29 -2.72
N THR A 220 -14.99 -5.53 -3.17
CA THR A 220 -15.23 -4.31 -3.94
C THR A 220 -15.98 -4.59 -5.24
N LEU A 221 -15.61 -5.65 -5.97
CA LEU A 221 -16.31 -6.04 -7.20
C LEU A 221 -17.72 -6.56 -6.92
N VAL A 222 -17.92 -7.33 -5.85
CA VAL A 222 -19.24 -7.80 -5.39
C VAL A 222 -20.14 -6.61 -5.07
N TYR A 223 -19.64 -5.66 -4.29
CA TYR A 223 -20.36 -4.43 -3.92
C TYR A 223 -20.77 -3.64 -5.16
N LEU A 224 -19.82 -3.39 -6.06
CA LEU A 224 -20.05 -2.58 -7.26
C LEU A 224 -20.98 -3.28 -8.25
N GLU A 225 -20.89 -4.60 -8.41
CA GLU A 225 -21.79 -5.36 -9.28
C GLU A 225 -23.22 -5.36 -8.72
N TYR A 226 -23.37 -5.57 -7.41
CA TYR A 226 -24.67 -5.44 -6.76
C TYR A 226 -25.24 -4.04 -6.92
N ALA A 227 -24.42 -3.00 -6.70
CA ALA A 227 -24.84 -1.62 -6.89
C ALA A 227 -25.24 -1.34 -8.35
N ARG A 228 -24.51 -1.88 -9.33
CA ARG A 228 -24.81 -1.73 -10.76
C ARG A 228 -26.20 -2.25 -11.12
N VAL A 229 -26.56 -3.40 -10.56
CA VAL A 229 -27.83 -4.08 -10.84
C VAL A 229 -28.98 -3.48 -10.02
N HIS A 230 -28.80 -3.31 -8.71
CA HIS A 230 -29.89 -3.04 -7.76
C HIS A 230 -29.90 -1.60 -7.22
N LYS A 231 -28.77 -0.88 -7.26
CA LYS A 231 -28.62 0.48 -6.69
C LYS A 231 -27.98 1.43 -7.71
N LYS A 232 -28.57 1.51 -8.91
CA LYS A 232 -28.00 2.21 -10.08
C LYS A 232 -27.53 3.65 -9.80
N LYS A 233 -28.22 4.40 -8.94
CA LYS A 233 -27.81 5.77 -8.53
C LYS A 233 -26.48 5.75 -7.77
N VAL A 234 -26.36 4.88 -6.77
CA VAL A 234 -25.12 4.65 -5.98
C VAL A 234 -23.96 4.26 -6.91
N TYR A 235 -24.18 3.27 -7.78
CA TYR A 235 -23.14 2.84 -8.73
C TYR A 235 -22.64 3.99 -9.62
N LYS A 236 -23.57 4.77 -10.20
CA LYS A 236 -23.23 5.92 -11.05
C LYS A 236 -22.47 7.00 -10.27
N ALA A 237 -22.85 7.26 -9.01
CA ALA A 237 -22.18 8.24 -8.16
C ALA A 237 -20.73 7.82 -7.87
N ILE A 238 -20.52 6.57 -7.46
CA ILE A 238 -19.17 6.00 -7.20
C ILE A 238 -18.31 6.04 -8.46
N MET A 239 -18.84 5.59 -9.61
CA MET A 239 -18.08 5.59 -10.86
C MET A 239 -17.72 6.99 -11.36
N LYS A 240 -18.58 7.99 -11.08
CA LYS A 240 -18.31 9.40 -11.39
C LYS A 240 -17.32 10.06 -10.42
N ASN A 241 -17.08 9.45 -9.26
CA ASN A 241 -16.13 9.94 -8.27
C ASN A 241 -14.70 9.73 -8.77
N LYS A 242 -14.15 10.77 -9.43
CA LYS A 242 -12.81 10.78 -10.03
C LYS A 242 -11.73 10.36 -9.03
N ASN A 243 -11.81 10.86 -7.80
CA ASN A 243 -10.76 10.64 -6.80
C ASN A 243 -10.82 9.21 -6.27
N TYR A 244 -12.01 8.66 -6.01
CA TYR A 244 -12.17 7.23 -5.70
C TYR A 244 -11.57 6.34 -6.80
N ILE A 245 -11.97 6.55 -8.06
CA ILE A 245 -11.50 5.72 -9.18
C ILE A 245 -9.98 5.82 -9.37
N LYS A 246 -9.41 7.03 -9.25
CA LYS A 246 -7.96 7.23 -9.33
C LYS A 246 -7.22 6.49 -8.23
N THR A 247 -7.65 6.67 -6.97
CA THR A 247 -7.01 6.05 -5.81
C THR A 247 -7.11 4.53 -5.91
N PHE A 248 -8.31 3.99 -6.10
CA PHE A 248 -8.54 2.54 -6.21
C PHE A 248 -7.70 1.91 -7.33
N ASN A 249 -7.76 2.47 -8.55
CA ASN A 249 -7.01 1.90 -9.67
C ASN A 249 -5.49 1.99 -9.47
N LYS A 250 -4.99 3.08 -8.87
CA LYS A 250 -3.56 3.23 -8.58
C LYS A 250 -3.11 2.21 -7.54
N ILE A 251 -3.79 2.15 -6.38
CA ILE A 251 -3.45 1.22 -5.30
C ILE A 251 -3.53 -0.22 -5.81
N GLN A 252 -4.60 -0.61 -6.51
CA GLN A 252 -4.72 -1.96 -7.08
C GLN A 252 -3.56 -2.29 -8.02
N THR A 253 -3.17 -1.35 -8.90
CA THR A 253 -2.05 -1.55 -9.83
C THR A 253 -0.73 -1.70 -9.09
N ASP A 254 -0.49 -0.86 -8.07
CA ASP A 254 0.76 -0.86 -7.33
C ASP A 254 0.87 -2.06 -6.39
N TYR A 255 -0.26 -2.52 -5.82
CA TYR A 255 -0.33 -3.75 -5.03
C TYR A 255 0.08 -4.97 -5.86
N VAL A 256 -0.44 -5.11 -7.09
CA VAL A 256 -0.02 -6.19 -8.01
C VAL A 256 1.47 -6.12 -8.33
N LYS A 257 2.02 -4.92 -8.57
CA LYS A 257 3.45 -4.77 -8.82
C LYS A 257 4.28 -5.14 -7.59
N LEU A 258 3.82 -4.74 -6.40
CA LEU A 258 4.48 -5.04 -5.14
C LEU A 258 4.51 -6.55 -4.90
N MET A 259 3.38 -7.25 -5.10
CA MET A 259 3.31 -8.71 -4.98
C MET A 259 4.34 -9.41 -5.87
N LYS A 260 4.46 -9.00 -7.13
CA LYS A 260 5.47 -9.56 -8.05
C LYS A 260 6.92 -9.29 -7.61
N LYS A 261 7.18 -8.15 -6.98
CA LYS A 261 8.51 -7.86 -6.42
C LYS A 261 8.79 -8.72 -5.20
N TYR A 262 7.77 -8.90 -4.37
CA TYR A 262 7.83 -9.71 -3.16
C TYR A 262 8.07 -11.19 -3.49
N GLU A 263 7.32 -11.75 -4.44
CA GLU A 263 7.51 -13.12 -4.96
C GLU A 263 8.96 -13.36 -5.40
N LYS A 264 9.54 -12.44 -6.19
CA LYS A 264 10.94 -12.53 -6.61
C LYS A 264 11.93 -12.52 -5.44
N LYS A 265 11.63 -11.76 -4.36
CA LYS A 265 12.48 -11.74 -3.16
C LYS A 265 12.36 -13.03 -2.38
N LEU A 266 11.15 -13.57 -2.29
CA LEU A 266 10.95 -14.88 -1.72
C LEU A 266 11.73 -15.92 -2.52
N ASP A 267 11.62 -15.98 -3.86
CA ASP A 267 12.40 -16.94 -4.67
C ASP A 267 13.91 -16.89 -4.37
N ILE A 268 14.48 -15.69 -4.20
CA ILE A 268 15.87 -15.51 -3.77
C ILE A 268 16.10 -16.14 -2.39
N ILE A 269 15.25 -15.84 -1.40
CA ILE A 269 15.34 -16.41 -0.06
C ILE A 269 15.31 -17.95 -0.11
N TYR A 270 14.43 -18.58 -0.91
CA TYR A 270 14.40 -20.06 -0.97
C TYR A 270 15.64 -20.63 -1.61
N ASN A 271 16.09 -20.03 -2.71
CA ASN A 271 17.28 -20.51 -3.40
C ASN A 271 18.51 -20.42 -2.50
N GLU A 272 18.63 -19.34 -1.71
CA GLU A 272 19.73 -19.14 -0.75
C GLU A 272 19.65 -20.08 0.47
N ASN A 273 18.45 -20.41 0.97
CA ASN A 273 18.28 -21.15 2.23
C ASN A 273 17.97 -22.65 2.08
N TYR A 274 17.34 -23.06 0.98
CA TYR A 274 16.80 -24.41 0.80
C TYR A 274 17.24 -25.09 -0.52
N GLY A 275 17.94 -24.38 -1.41
CA GLY A 275 18.42 -24.89 -2.70
C GLY A 275 17.36 -24.93 -3.82
N TYR A 276 17.82 -25.14 -5.05
CA TYR A 276 17.02 -25.04 -6.30
C TYR A 276 15.87 -26.07 -6.44
N SER A 277 15.80 -27.10 -5.58
CA SER A 277 14.79 -28.16 -5.66
C SER A 277 13.50 -27.85 -4.91
N TYR A 278 13.38 -26.69 -4.24
CA TYR A 278 12.12 -26.28 -3.63
C TYR A 278 11.23 -25.60 -4.67
N THR A 279 10.48 -26.39 -5.44
CA THR A 279 9.28 -25.89 -6.10
C THR A 279 8.26 -25.59 -5.00
N SER A 280 8.30 -24.37 -4.48
CA SER A 280 7.28 -23.94 -3.53
C SER A 280 5.92 -24.13 -4.21
N SER A 281 5.03 -24.91 -3.61
CA SER A 281 3.61 -25.01 -3.95
C SER A 281 2.87 -23.70 -3.61
N ARG A 282 3.52 -22.56 -3.88
CA ARG A 282 3.07 -21.22 -3.57
C ARG A 282 1.90 -20.86 -4.46
N GLY A 283 0.73 -21.19 -3.95
CA GLY A 283 -0.52 -20.84 -4.58
C GLY A 283 -0.85 -21.78 -5.72
N GLU A 284 -1.04 -23.06 -5.42
CA GLU A 284 -2.03 -23.85 -6.16
C GLU A 284 -3.34 -24.01 -5.37
N TYR A 285 -3.30 -24.03 -4.03
CA TYR A 285 -4.46 -24.25 -3.16
C TYR A 285 -4.59 -23.19 -2.04
N GLY A 286 -4.86 -21.93 -2.40
CA GLY A 286 -4.99 -20.84 -1.43
C GLY A 286 -6.14 -19.87 -1.72
N THR A 287 -6.61 -19.17 -0.68
CA THR A 287 -7.64 -18.13 -0.73
C THR A 287 -7.47 -17.18 -1.92
N TYR A 288 -6.26 -16.68 -2.12
CA TYR A 288 -5.92 -15.83 -3.27
C TYR A 288 -6.37 -16.42 -4.61
N ASN A 289 -6.02 -17.67 -4.94
CA ASN A 289 -6.33 -18.25 -6.24
C ASN A 289 -7.83 -18.42 -6.47
N VAL A 290 -8.52 -18.94 -5.44
CA VAL A 290 -9.96 -19.17 -5.48
C VAL A 290 -10.69 -17.85 -5.76
N LEU A 291 -10.33 -16.81 -5.01
CA LEU A 291 -10.92 -15.49 -5.19
C LEU A 291 -10.49 -14.83 -6.51
N MET A 292 -9.25 -15.03 -6.97
CA MET A 292 -8.81 -14.51 -8.27
C MET A 292 -9.57 -15.16 -9.43
N GLY A 293 -9.93 -16.45 -9.33
CA GLY A 293 -10.83 -17.11 -10.27
C GLY A 293 -12.19 -16.41 -10.33
N GLN A 294 -12.77 -16.11 -9.16
CA GLN A 294 -14.03 -15.36 -9.08
C GLN A 294 -13.89 -13.94 -9.62
N ILE A 295 -12.84 -13.21 -9.23
CA ILE A 295 -12.52 -11.86 -9.69
C ILE A 295 -12.41 -11.82 -11.21
N ASN A 296 -11.83 -12.84 -11.85
CA ASN A 296 -11.61 -12.87 -13.30
C ASN A 296 -12.82 -13.38 -14.10
N SER A 297 -13.82 -13.97 -13.45
CA SER A 297 -15.04 -14.46 -14.08
C SER A 297 -15.78 -13.37 -14.89
N SER A 298 -16.67 -13.83 -15.77
CA SER A 298 -17.56 -12.99 -16.57
C SER A 298 -18.49 -12.13 -15.71
N LYS A 299 -18.88 -12.62 -14.52
CA LYS A 299 -19.76 -11.94 -13.55
C LYS A 299 -19.32 -10.52 -13.25
N TYR A 300 -18.03 -10.30 -13.01
CA TYR A 300 -17.50 -8.97 -12.67
C TYR A 300 -16.84 -8.24 -13.85
N LYS A 301 -16.84 -8.82 -15.06
CA LYS A 301 -16.15 -8.27 -16.23
C LYS A 301 -16.62 -6.85 -16.56
N LYS A 302 -17.93 -6.60 -16.44
CA LYS A 302 -18.51 -5.28 -16.71
C LYS A 302 -17.98 -4.21 -15.75
N VAL A 303 -18.01 -4.48 -14.44
CA VAL A 303 -17.48 -3.57 -13.42
C VAL A 303 -15.99 -3.32 -13.61
N ARG A 304 -15.18 -4.37 -13.83
CA ARG A 304 -13.73 -4.22 -14.10
C ARG A 304 -13.47 -3.31 -15.31
N ASN A 305 -14.25 -3.47 -16.38
CA ASN A 305 -14.13 -2.64 -17.58
C ASN A 305 -14.56 -1.19 -17.33
N ASP A 306 -15.63 -0.98 -16.58
CA ASP A 306 -16.08 0.36 -16.22
C ASP A 306 -15.01 1.09 -15.38
N ILE A 307 -14.44 0.45 -14.35
CA ILE A 307 -13.33 1.00 -13.56
C ILE A 307 -12.17 1.43 -14.48
N LYS A 308 -11.72 0.54 -15.38
CA LYS A 308 -10.64 0.85 -16.33
C LYS A 308 -10.99 2.01 -17.26
N LYS A 309 -12.24 2.06 -17.75
CA LYS A 309 -12.73 3.14 -18.62
C LYS A 309 -12.70 4.48 -17.90
N TYR A 310 -13.24 4.54 -16.69
CA TYR A 310 -13.25 5.77 -15.88
C TYR A 310 -11.83 6.18 -15.46
N ALA A 311 -10.97 5.22 -15.08
CA ALA A 311 -9.57 5.51 -14.76
C ALA A 311 -8.82 6.14 -15.94
N LYS A 312 -9.03 5.65 -17.17
CA LYS A 312 -8.48 6.25 -18.39
C LYS A 312 -9.02 7.66 -18.64
N LYS A 313 -10.33 7.87 -18.48
CA LYS A 313 -10.98 9.18 -18.62
C LYS A 313 -10.41 10.23 -17.65
N TYR A 314 -9.94 9.78 -16.49
CA TYR A 314 -9.51 10.67 -15.42
C TYR A 314 -8.01 10.95 -15.39
N LYS A 315 -7.19 10.26 -16.19
CA LYS A 315 -5.73 10.53 -16.29
C LYS A 315 -5.50 12.01 -16.55
#